data_AF-A0A847XCC4-F1
#
_entry.id   AF-A0A847XCC4-F1
#
_cell.length_a   1.000
_cell.length_b   1.000
_cell.length_c   1.000
_cell.angle_alpha   90.00
_cell.angle_beta   90.00
_cell.angle_gamma   90.00
#
_symmetry.space_group_name_H-M   'P 1'
#
loop_
_entity.id
_entity.type
_entity.pdbx_description
1 polymer ?
#
loop_
_entity_poly.entity_id
_entity_poly.type
_entity_poly.pdbx_seq_one_letter_code
_entity_poly.pdbx_strand_id
1 'polypeptide(L)'
;MNYTENLTQILNQAYQQAMAMSHSLITSHHLLKAILDDGNYDEVFEKSKINKPQLSQKLNSVLNQQPKTEGAQITLSNDAQTSLQNANQYAIENNDTFISVYALIVGIYKGSFDFIGSQDLNNIENAISEIRNGKNFNSESSENELNALLKYGRDLVKEVRDGKIDPIIGRDDEIRRIIQILSRKTKNNPV
;
A
#
# COMPACT_ATOMS: atom_id res chain seq x y z
N MET A 1 7.48 -14.35 -12.20
CA MET A 1 8.58 -14.14 -11.22
C MET A 1 8.11 -14.63 -9.85
N ASN A 2 9.02 -14.70 -8.86
CA ASN A 2 8.62 -14.98 -7.48
C ASN A 2 7.95 -13.74 -6.85
N TYR A 3 7.21 -13.95 -5.76
CA TYR A 3 6.57 -12.89 -4.98
C TYR A 3 7.44 -12.50 -3.80
N THR A 4 7.33 -11.24 -3.39
CA THR A 4 7.85 -10.81 -2.07
C THR A 4 7.03 -11.46 -0.94
N GLU A 5 7.60 -11.44 0.27
CA GLU A 5 6.91 -11.88 1.49
C GLU A 5 5.61 -11.09 1.68
N ASN A 6 5.69 -9.77 1.52
CA ASN A 6 4.55 -8.87 1.66
C ASN A 6 3.44 -9.17 0.64
N LEU A 7 3.79 -9.42 -0.63
CA LEU A 7 2.80 -9.81 -1.64
C LEU A 7 2.15 -11.15 -1.29
N THR A 8 2.93 -12.12 -0.84
CA THR A 8 2.40 -13.41 -0.38
C THR A 8 1.43 -13.25 0.79
N GLN A 9 1.74 -12.37 1.75
CA GLN A 9 0.84 -12.02 2.85
C GLN A 9 -0.46 -11.39 2.35
N ILE A 10 -0.40 -10.42 1.43
CA ILE A 10 -1.59 -9.79 0.84
C ILE A 10 -2.46 -10.81 0.11
N LEU A 11 -1.88 -11.74 -0.64
CA LEU A 11 -2.65 -12.80 -1.33
C LEU A 11 -3.37 -13.72 -0.34
N ASN A 12 -2.71 -14.06 0.77
CA ASN A 12 -3.33 -14.85 1.84
C ASN A 12 -4.46 -14.08 2.55
N GLN A 13 -4.28 -12.78 2.81
CA GLN A 13 -5.34 -11.92 3.37
C GLN A 13 -6.54 -11.85 2.41
N ALA A 14 -6.32 -11.68 1.11
CA ALA A 14 -7.39 -11.66 0.11
C ALA A 14 -8.14 -13.01 0.04
N TYR A 15 -7.42 -14.13 0.15
CA TYR A 15 -8.02 -15.46 0.27
C TYR A 15 -8.92 -15.57 1.51
N GLN A 16 -8.43 -15.13 2.67
CA GLN A 16 -9.20 -15.13 3.93
C GLN A 16 -10.43 -14.25 3.84
N GLN A 17 -10.35 -13.09 3.18
CA GLN A 17 -11.50 -12.22 2.92
C GLN A 17 -12.54 -12.90 2.03
N ALA A 18 -12.13 -13.50 0.92
CA ALA A 18 -13.04 -14.26 0.05
C ALA A 18 -13.73 -15.39 0.82
N MET A 19 -12.98 -16.12 1.66
CA MET A 19 -13.52 -17.17 2.51
C MET A 19 -14.55 -16.64 3.52
N ALA A 20 -14.21 -15.55 4.23
CA ALA A 20 -15.10 -14.92 5.22
C ALA A 20 -16.40 -14.38 4.59
N MET A 21 -16.34 -13.92 3.34
CA MET A 21 -17.50 -13.44 2.59
C MET A 21 -18.26 -14.56 1.86
N SER A 22 -17.77 -15.81 1.94
CA SER A 22 -18.31 -16.97 1.22
C SER A 22 -18.29 -16.80 -0.31
N HIS A 23 -17.23 -16.20 -0.84
CA HIS A 23 -16.98 -16.09 -2.28
C HIS A 23 -16.11 -17.24 -2.76
N SER A 24 -16.46 -17.83 -3.90
CA SER A 24 -15.66 -18.88 -4.57
C SER A 24 -14.49 -18.33 -5.39
N LEU A 25 -14.48 -17.02 -5.65
CA LEU A 25 -13.49 -16.37 -6.49
C LEU A 25 -12.81 -15.23 -5.74
N ILE A 26 -11.47 -15.23 -5.76
CA ILE A 26 -10.67 -14.07 -5.39
C ILE A 26 -10.59 -13.17 -6.61
N THR A 27 -11.27 -12.03 -6.52
CA THR A 27 -11.29 -10.97 -7.54
C THR A 27 -10.27 -9.88 -7.25
N SER A 28 -9.99 -9.00 -8.22
CA SER A 28 -9.13 -7.83 -8.01
C SER A 28 -9.62 -6.92 -6.89
N HIS A 29 -10.93 -6.89 -6.65
CA HIS A 29 -11.51 -6.20 -5.49
C HIS A 29 -11.04 -6.75 -4.13
N HIS A 30 -10.88 -8.08 -4.00
CA HIS A 30 -10.35 -8.70 -2.77
C HIS A 30 -8.87 -8.37 -2.59
N LEU A 31 -8.10 -8.42 -3.68
CA LEU A 31 -6.69 -8.05 -3.67
C LEU A 31 -6.51 -6.60 -3.22
N LEU A 32 -7.27 -5.67 -3.80
CA LEU A 32 -7.22 -4.26 -3.42
C LEU A 32 -7.71 -4.03 -1.99
N LYS A 33 -8.78 -4.72 -1.56
CA LYS A 33 -9.28 -4.63 -0.19
C LYS A 33 -8.24 -5.10 0.83
N ALA A 34 -7.55 -6.20 0.57
CA ALA A 34 -6.45 -6.68 1.41
C ALA A 34 -5.33 -5.64 1.54
N ILE A 35 -4.91 -5.02 0.42
CA ILE A 35 -3.90 -3.95 0.43
C ILE A 35 -4.34 -2.76 1.29
N LEU A 36 -5.60 -2.32 1.15
CA LEU A 36 -6.12 -1.18 1.91
C LEU A 36 -6.26 -1.48 3.41
N ASP A 37 -6.58 -2.72 3.78
CA ASP A 37 -6.71 -3.13 5.18
C ASP A 37 -5.36 -3.31 5.87
N ASP A 38 -4.34 -3.78 5.15
CA ASP A 38 -2.98 -3.94 5.66
C ASP A 38 -2.36 -2.60 6.06
N GLY A 39 -2.66 -1.52 5.32
CA GLY A 39 -2.31 -0.14 5.67
C GLY A 39 -0.84 0.24 5.43
N ASN A 40 0.05 -0.73 5.19
CA ASN A 40 1.47 -0.47 4.92
C ASN A 40 1.72 0.30 3.60
N TYR A 41 0.72 0.39 2.73
CA TYR A 41 0.82 1.00 1.41
C TYR A 41 -0.02 2.29 1.29
N ASP A 42 -0.43 2.88 2.41
CA ASP A 42 -1.28 4.08 2.45
C ASP A 42 -0.65 5.28 1.77
N GLU A 43 0.67 5.42 1.87
CA GLU A 43 1.42 6.51 1.23
C GLU A 43 1.22 6.53 -0.29
N VAL A 44 1.05 5.36 -0.94
CA VAL A 44 0.77 5.27 -2.38
C VAL A 44 -0.54 6.00 -2.70
N PHE A 45 -1.61 5.68 -1.97
CA PHE A 45 -2.92 6.29 -2.19
C PHE A 45 -2.95 7.78 -1.82
N GLU A 46 -2.26 8.16 -0.73
CA GLU A 46 -2.13 9.57 -0.31
C GLU A 46 -1.42 10.41 -1.39
N LYS A 47 -0.26 9.96 -1.90
CA LYS A 47 0.51 10.64 -2.96
C LYS A 47 -0.24 10.67 -4.29
N SER A 48 -1.00 9.62 -4.60
CA SER A 48 -1.84 9.56 -5.81
C SER A 48 -3.15 10.33 -5.68
N LYS A 49 -3.41 11.00 -4.55
CA LYS A 49 -4.64 11.77 -4.25
C LYS A 49 -5.91 10.91 -4.28
N ILE A 50 -5.78 9.64 -3.99
CA ILE A 50 -6.90 8.70 -3.91
C ILE A 50 -7.46 8.73 -2.49
N ASN A 51 -8.76 9.02 -2.39
CA ASN A 51 -9.44 9.01 -1.10
C ASN A 51 -9.65 7.56 -0.63
N LYS A 52 -8.73 7.06 0.20
CA LYS A 52 -8.76 5.69 0.76
C LYS A 52 -10.10 5.36 1.45
N PRO A 53 -10.65 6.19 2.36
CA PRO A 53 -11.95 5.91 2.99
C PRO A 53 -13.09 5.70 1.99
N GLN A 54 -13.20 6.58 0.99
CA GLN A 54 -14.21 6.45 -0.06
C GLN A 54 -13.98 5.19 -0.89
N LEU A 55 -12.74 4.90 -1.28
CA LEU A 55 -12.38 3.70 -2.03
C LEU A 55 -12.73 2.42 -1.24
N SER A 56 -12.39 2.35 0.04
CA SER A 56 -12.73 1.22 0.91
C SER A 56 -14.24 1.02 1.05
N GLN A 57 -15.01 2.10 1.22
CA GLN A 57 -16.47 2.02 1.30
C GLN A 57 -17.07 1.48 0.00
N LYS A 58 -16.59 1.99 -1.13
CA LYS A 58 -17.06 1.61 -2.45
C LYS A 58 -16.70 0.12 -2.71
N LEU A 59 -15.48 -0.33 -2.37
CA LEU A 59 -15.06 -1.73 -2.45
C LEU A 59 -15.93 -2.66 -1.60
N ASN A 60 -16.22 -2.28 -0.35
CA ASN A 60 -17.12 -3.05 0.50
C ASN A 60 -18.50 -3.21 -0.14
N SER A 61 -19.04 -2.15 -0.77
CA SER A 61 -20.33 -2.24 -1.47
C SER A 61 -20.27 -3.23 -2.63
N VAL A 62 -19.20 -3.24 -3.43
CA VAL A 62 -19.05 -4.16 -4.57
C VAL A 62 -18.91 -5.60 -4.08
N LEU A 63 -18.05 -5.84 -3.10
CA LEU A 63 -17.83 -7.17 -2.54
C LEU A 63 -19.11 -7.73 -1.90
N ASN A 64 -19.89 -6.90 -1.19
CA ASN A 64 -21.16 -7.34 -0.59
C ASN A 64 -22.26 -7.68 -1.61
N GLN A 65 -22.13 -7.22 -2.86
CA GLN A 65 -23.06 -7.54 -3.95
C GLN A 65 -22.68 -8.82 -4.69
N GLN A 66 -21.48 -9.38 -4.44
CA GLN A 66 -21.05 -10.60 -5.12
C GLN A 66 -21.88 -11.82 -4.65
N PRO A 67 -22.13 -12.79 -5.54
CA PRO A 67 -22.81 -14.02 -5.17
C PRO A 67 -22.04 -14.81 -4.11
N LYS A 68 -22.77 -15.30 -3.11
CA LYS A 68 -22.22 -16.21 -2.10
C LYS A 68 -22.37 -17.65 -2.55
N THR A 69 -21.31 -18.43 -2.39
CA THR A 69 -21.24 -19.84 -2.78
C THR A 69 -20.59 -20.64 -1.67
N GLU A 70 -21.33 -21.55 -1.07
CA GLU A 70 -20.83 -22.44 -0.02
C GLU A 70 -20.17 -23.70 -0.60
N GLY A 71 -19.10 -24.18 0.04
CA GLY A 71 -18.48 -25.48 -0.29
C GLY A 71 -17.66 -25.54 -1.58
N ALA A 72 -17.53 -24.43 -2.32
CA ALA A 72 -16.69 -24.35 -3.51
C ALA A 72 -15.21 -24.12 -3.15
N GLN A 73 -14.30 -24.71 -3.93
CA GLN A 73 -12.88 -24.40 -3.83
C GLN A 73 -12.64 -22.95 -4.28
N ILE A 74 -11.99 -22.15 -3.43
CA ILE A 74 -11.66 -20.77 -3.73
C ILE A 74 -10.52 -20.74 -4.77
N THR A 75 -10.74 -20.04 -5.87
CA THR A 75 -9.75 -19.86 -6.95
C THR A 75 -9.64 -18.39 -7.37
N LEU A 76 -8.61 -18.03 -8.16
CA LEU A 76 -8.48 -16.68 -8.70
C LEU A 76 -9.44 -16.49 -9.89
N SER A 77 -10.14 -15.36 -9.91
CA SER A 77 -10.91 -14.95 -11.09
C SER A 77 -10.00 -14.48 -12.22
N ASN A 78 -10.56 -14.34 -13.42
CA ASN A 78 -9.83 -13.86 -14.58
C ASN A 78 -9.28 -12.43 -14.39
N ASP A 79 -10.04 -11.51 -13.77
CA ASP A 79 -9.58 -10.14 -13.48
C ASP A 79 -8.39 -10.14 -12.50
N ALA A 80 -8.41 -11.00 -11.47
CA ALA A 80 -7.30 -11.14 -10.53
C ALA A 80 -6.06 -11.72 -11.22
N GLN A 81 -6.24 -12.71 -12.10
CA GLN A 81 -5.14 -13.27 -12.90
C GLN A 81 -4.52 -12.22 -13.83
N THR A 82 -5.35 -11.44 -14.53
CA THR A 82 -4.88 -10.31 -15.36
C THR A 82 -4.14 -9.28 -14.54
N SER A 83 -4.61 -8.97 -13.32
CA SER A 83 -3.94 -8.03 -12.43
C SER A 83 -2.55 -8.51 -12.02
N LEU A 84 -2.40 -9.81 -11.72
CA LEU A 84 -1.10 -10.43 -11.43
C LEU A 84 -0.16 -10.47 -12.65
N GLN A 85 -0.70 -10.71 -13.84
CA GLN A 85 0.07 -10.65 -15.09
C GLN A 85 0.58 -9.24 -15.36
N ASN A 86 -0.27 -8.22 -15.19
CA ASN A 86 0.12 -6.83 -15.32
C ASN A 86 1.16 -6.41 -14.27
N ALA A 87 1.03 -6.93 -13.04
CA ALA A 87 2.01 -6.71 -11.98
C ALA A 87 3.39 -7.31 -12.34
N ASN A 88 3.39 -8.53 -12.88
CA ASN A 88 4.60 -9.18 -13.36
C ASN A 88 5.24 -8.37 -14.51
N GLN A 89 4.44 -7.85 -15.44
CA GLN A 89 4.94 -7.00 -16.52
C GLN A 89 5.55 -5.69 -15.99
N TYR A 90 4.87 -5.00 -15.07
CA TYR A 90 5.38 -3.78 -14.47
C TYR A 90 6.69 -4.00 -13.69
N ALA A 91 6.80 -5.12 -12.97
CA ALA A 91 8.04 -5.47 -12.28
C ALA A 91 9.22 -5.68 -13.26
N ILE A 92 8.99 -6.32 -14.41
CA ILE A 92 10.01 -6.46 -15.47
C ILE A 92 10.42 -5.08 -16.01
N GLU A 93 9.44 -4.21 -16.30
CA GLU A 93 9.69 -2.84 -16.80
C GLU A 93 10.53 -2.01 -15.83
N ASN A 94 10.41 -2.28 -14.52
CA ASN A 94 11.17 -1.61 -13.47
C ASN A 94 12.44 -2.35 -13.06
N ASN A 95 12.86 -3.38 -13.81
CA ASN A 95 14.06 -4.19 -13.52
C ASN A 95 14.03 -4.85 -12.12
N ASP A 96 12.86 -5.24 -11.66
CA ASP A 96 12.69 -6.02 -10.43
C ASP A 96 12.81 -7.52 -10.74
N THR A 97 13.36 -8.30 -9.81
CA THR A 97 13.37 -9.77 -9.93
C THR A 97 12.25 -10.45 -9.11
N PHE A 98 11.57 -9.68 -8.26
CA PHE A 98 10.39 -10.09 -7.49
C PHE A 98 9.19 -9.19 -7.79
N ILE A 99 7.99 -9.77 -7.75
CA ILE A 99 6.75 -9.00 -7.85
C ILE A 99 6.40 -8.50 -6.45
N SER A 100 6.31 -7.19 -6.30
CA SER A 100 5.97 -6.51 -5.06
C SER A 100 4.48 -6.18 -4.97
N VAL A 101 4.02 -5.77 -3.79
CA VAL A 101 2.66 -5.22 -3.62
C VAL A 101 2.49 -3.94 -4.44
N TYR A 102 3.54 -3.12 -4.56
CA TYR A 102 3.52 -1.94 -5.44
C TYR A 102 3.22 -2.32 -6.90
N ALA A 103 3.85 -3.37 -7.41
CA ALA A 103 3.56 -3.87 -8.74
C ALA A 103 2.13 -4.42 -8.85
N LEU A 104 1.62 -5.07 -7.80
CA LEU A 104 0.23 -5.52 -7.76
C LEU A 104 -0.77 -4.35 -7.81
N ILE A 105 -0.51 -3.26 -7.09
CA ILE A 105 -1.33 -2.04 -7.13
C ILE A 105 -1.42 -1.54 -8.58
N VAL A 106 -0.29 -1.40 -9.28
CA VAL A 106 -0.29 -1.00 -10.70
C VAL A 106 -1.05 -2.02 -11.55
N GLY A 107 -0.82 -3.31 -11.33
CA GLY A 107 -1.45 -4.37 -12.09
C GLY A 107 -2.98 -4.38 -12.00
N ILE A 108 -3.51 -4.14 -10.79
CA ILE A 108 -4.94 -3.99 -10.52
C ILE A 108 -5.52 -2.80 -11.29
N TYR A 109 -4.84 -1.66 -11.29
CA TYR A 109 -5.33 -0.45 -11.96
C TYR A 109 -5.17 -0.50 -13.49
N LYS A 110 -4.22 -1.29 -14.01
CA LYS A 110 -4.12 -1.58 -15.46
C LYS A 110 -5.22 -2.51 -15.97
N GLY A 111 -5.69 -3.44 -15.15
CA GLY A 111 -6.61 -4.53 -15.53
C GLY A 111 -8.06 -4.16 -15.77
N SER A 112 -8.38 -2.88 -15.95
CA SER A 112 -9.73 -2.30 -16.01
C SER A 112 -10.45 -2.29 -14.67
N PHE A 113 -10.36 -1.14 -14.01
CA PHE A 113 -11.17 -0.80 -12.86
C PHE A 113 -12.28 0.13 -13.36
N ASP A 114 -13.49 -0.37 -13.62
CA ASP A 114 -14.69 0.43 -14.02
C ASP A 114 -15.13 1.49 -12.99
N PHE A 115 -14.29 1.71 -11.97
CA PHE A 115 -14.67 2.27 -10.70
C PHE A 115 -13.64 3.26 -10.16
N ILE A 116 -12.41 3.25 -10.70
CA ILE A 116 -11.34 4.19 -10.35
C ILE A 116 -10.88 4.75 -11.69
N GLY A 117 -10.96 6.07 -11.86
CA GLY A 117 -10.91 6.69 -13.18
C GLY A 117 -9.59 6.41 -13.88
N SER A 118 -9.58 6.50 -15.22
CA SER A 118 -8.36 6.36 -16.03
C SER A 118 -7.25 7.35 -15.66
N GLN A 119 -7.56 8.42 -14.90
CA GLN A 119 -6.57 9.38 -14.40
C GLN A 119 -5.74 8.86 -13.21
N ASP A 120 -6.16 7.80 -12.54
CA ASP A 120 -5.53 7.37 -11.28
C ASP A 120 -4.25 6.53 -11.51
N LEU A 121 -4.12 5.84 -12.65
CA LEU A 121 -2.97 4.97 -12.93
C LEU A 121 -1.65 5.75 -13.03
N ASN A 122 -1.61 6.86 -13.78
CA ASN A 122 -0.38 7.66 -13.92
C ASN A 122 0.06 8.25 -12.56
N ASN A 123 -0.90 8.68 -11.74
CA ASN A 123 -0.61 9.21 -10.41
C ASN A 123 -0.09 8.12 -9.46
N ILE A 124 -0.56 6.87 -9.62
CA ILE A 124 -0.05 5.70 -8.89
C ILE A 124 1.36 5.36 -9.32
N GLU A 125 1.61 5.23 -10.62
CA GLU A 125 2.95 4.91 -11.12
C GLU A 125 3.98 5.98 -10.70
N ASN A 126 3.61 7.26 -10.74
CA ASN A 126 4.45 8.36 -10.25
C ASN A 126 4.68 8.27 -8.73
N ALA A 127 3.62 8.07 -7.93
CA ALA A 127 3.75 7.93 -6.48
C ALA A 127 4.66 6.75 -6.09
N ILE A 128 4.50 5.62 -6.77
CA ILE A 128 5.33 4.43 -6.56
C ILE A 128 6.77 4.70 -6.96
N SER A 129 7.02 5.39 -8.07
CA SER A 129 8.37 5.77 -8.49
C SER A 129 9.06 6.65 -7.42
N GLU A 130 8.35 7.62 -6.86
CA GLU A 130 8.86 8.46 -5.76
C GLU A 130 9.18 7.64 -4.50
N ILE A 131 8.28 6.74 -4.07
CA ILE A 131 8.46 5.90 -2.88
C ILE A 131 9.65 4.95 -3.07
N ARG A 132 9.76 4.35 -4.26
CA ARG A 132 10.87 3.47 -4.61
C ARG A 132 12.20 4.22 -4.59
N ASN A 133 12.21 5.50 -4.94
CA ASN A 133 13.41 6.35 -4.97
C ASN A 133 14.62 5.66 -5.63
N GLY A 134 14.38 5.02 -6.78
CA GLY A 134 15.39 4.28 -7.55
C GLY A 134 15.75 2.89 -7.02
N LYS A 135 15.11 2.39 -5.96
CA LYS A 135 15.29 1.02 -5.48
C LYS A 135 14.56 0.00 -6.35
N ASN A 136 15.15 -1.20 -6.43
CA ASN A 136 14.60 -2.38 -7.09
C ASN A 136 14.22 -3.43 -6.05
N PHE A 137 13.23 -4.26 -6.38
CA PHE A 137 12.77 -5.38 -5.56
C PHE A 137 13.43 -6.68 -6.03
N ASN A 138 14.59 -6.97 -5.44
CA ASN A 138 15.49 -8.04 -5.88
C ASN A 138 15.64 -9.20 -4.89
N SER A 139 14.88 -9.18 -3.81
CA SER A 139 14.79 -10.22 -2.79
C SER A 139 13.37 -10.31 -2.26
N GLU A 140 13.05 -11.44 -1.62
CA GLU A 140 11.77 -11.69 -0.97
C GLU A 140 11.40 -10.60 0.06
N SER A 141 12.40 -10.02 0.73
CA SER A 141 12.25 -8.99 1.77
C SER A 141 12.50 -7.56 1.29
N SER A 142 12.69 -7.31 -0.01
CA SER A 142 13.08 -5.98 -0.52
C SER A 142 12.08 -4.86 -0.18
N GLU A 143 10.80 -5.18 0.00
CA GLU A 143 9.79 -4.20 0.42
C GLU A 143 9.92 -3.80 1.90
N ASN A 144 10.43 -4.69 2.75
CA ASN A 144 10.61 -4.41 4.17
C ASN A 144 11.64 -3.30 4.42
N GLU A 145 12.59 -3.09 3.51
CA GLU A 145 13.57 -2.00 3.61
C GLU A 145 12.95 -0.62 3.34
N LEU A 146 11.92 -0.55 2.50
CA LEU A 146 11.15 0.68 2.30
C LEU A 146 10.23 0.93 3.50
N ASN A 147 9.63 -0.13 4.04
CA ASN A 147 8.72 -0.06 5.17
C ASN A 147 9.40 -0.02 6.54
N ALA A 148 10.74 -0.09 6.63
CA ALA A 148 11.44 -0.18 7.91
C ALA A 148 11.16 1.01 8.85
N LEU A 149 10.99 2.22 8.29
CA LEU A 149 10.63 3.40 9.08
C LEU A 149 9.19 3.33 9.60
N LEU A 150 8.25 2.77 8.84
CA LEU A 150 6.86 2.56 9.30
C LEU A 150 6.76 1.41 10.30
N LYS A 151 7.56 0.36 10.11
CA LYS A 151 7.52 -0.86 10.92
C LYS A 151 8.23 -0.71 12.28
N TYR A 152 9.35 0.00 12.29
CA TYR A 152 10.17 0.17 13.50
C TYR A 152 10.22 1.61 14.02
N GLY A 153 9.77 2.57 13.22
CA GLY A 153 9.64 3.96 13.61
C GLY A 153 8.20 4.33 13.92
N ARG A 154 8.04 5.48 14.58
CA ARG A 154 6.74 6.11 14.85
C ARG A 154 6.76 7.49 14.20
N ASP A 155 5.84 7.75 13.27
CA ASP A 155 5.74 9.06 12.62
C ASP A 155 4.98 10.04 13.53
N LEU A 156 5.74 10.74 14.38
CA LEU A 156 5.19 11.75 15.29
C LEU A 156 4.58 12.95 14.54
N VAL A 157 5.03 13.26 13.32
CA VAL A 157 4.47 14.37 12.54
C VAL A 157 3.08 14.02 12.05
N LYS A 158 2.88 12.80 11.53
CA LYS A 158 1.56 12.28 11.15
C LYS A 158 0.61 12.26 12.36
N GLU A 159 1.08 11.79 13.52
CA GLU A 159 0.24 11.75 14.72
C GLU A 159 -0.17 13.14 15.23
N VAL A 160 0.70 14.16 15.13
CA VAL A 160 0.32 15.55 15.44
C VAL A 160 -0.75 16.04 14.45
N ARG A 161 -0.61 15.76 13.15
CA ARG A 161 -1.62 16.15 12.14
C ARG A 161 -2.97 15.46 12.37
N ASP A 162 -2.93 14.20 12.78
CA ASP A 162 -4.12 13.41 13.13
C ASP A 162 -4.77 13.83 14.46
N GLY A 163 -4.16 14.77 15.20
CA GLY A 163 -4.65 15.22 16.51
C GLY A 163 -4.47 14.19 17.63
N LYS A 164 -3.59 13.21 17.46
CA LYS A 164 -3.32 12.16 18.45
C LYS A 164 -2.31 12.58 19.52
N ILE A 165 -1.63 13.71 19.33
CA ILE A 165 -0.67 14.28 20.28
C ILE A 165 -1.19 15.63 20.78
N ASP A 166 -1.32 15.75 22.10
CA ASP A 166 -1.76 16.97 22.77
C ASP A 166 -0.73 18.11 22.65
N PRO A 167 -1.17 19.38 22.71
CA PRO A 167 -0.27 20.52 22.68
C PRO A 167 0.68 20.51 23.90
N ILE A 168 1.96 20.77 23.64
CA ILE A 168 3.00 20.83 24.67
C ILE A 168 3.04 22.25 25.24
N ILE A 169 2.83 22.39 26.55
CA ILE A 169 2.77 23.69 27.24
C ILE A 169 4.04 23.92 28.06
N GLY A 170 4.63 25.12 27.97
CA GLY A 170 5.73 25.56 28.84
C GLY A 170 7.11 24.98 28.49
N ARG A 171 7.30 24.53 27.24
CA ARG A 171 8.57 23.95 26.72
C ARG A 171 9.16 24.74 25.55
N ASP A 172 8.81 26.03 25.44
CA ASP A 172 9.17 26.86 24.29
C ASP A 172 10.69 27.03 24.13
N ASP A 173 11.42 27.13 25.24
CA ASP A 173 12.87 27.34 25.21
C ASP A 173 13.64 26.07 24.82
N GLU A 174 13.23 24.90 25.32
CA GLU A 174 13.81 23.62 24.92
C GLU A 174 13.52 23.32 23.44
N ILE A 175 12.28 23.54 22.98
CA ILE A 175 11.90 23.35 21.58
C ILE A 175 12.73 24.28 20.68
N ARG A 176 12.84 25.57 21.04
CA ARG A 176 13.65 26.54 20.30
C ARG A 176 15.13 26.14 20.26
N ARG A 177 15.66 25.61 21.37
CA ARG A 177 17.03 25.10 21.44
C ARG A 177 17.25 23.89 20.54
N ILE A 178 16.32 22.93 20.51
CA ILE A 178 16.38 21.75 19.64
C ILE A 178 16.38 22.19 18.17
N ILE A 179 15.46 23.07 17.77
CA ILE A 179 15.39 23.63 16.41
C ILE A 179 16.72 24.31 16.03
N GLN A 180 17.28 25.11 16.94
CA GLN A 180 18.56 25.77 16.73
C GLN A 180 19.70 24.76 16.50
N ILE A 181 19.73 23.66 17.24
CA ILE A 181 20.77 22.61 17.08
C ILE A 181 20.59 21.92 15.73
N LEU A 182 19.38 21.47 15.39
CA LEU A 182 19.06 20.80 14.12
C LEU A 182 19.40 21.66 12.89
N SER A 183 19.36 22.98 13.02
CA SER A 183 19.66 23.93 11.94
C SER A 183 21.16 24.18 11.69
N ARG A 184 22.07 23.60 12.50
CA ARG A 184 23.52 23.82 12.36
C ARG A 184 24.11 22.99 11.22
N LYS A 185 25.20 23.47 10.61
CA LYS A 185 25.99 22.69 9.63
C LYS A 185 26.82 21.57 10.27
N THR A 186 27.23 21.74 11.52
CA THR A 186 28.01 20.76 12.29
C THR A 186 27.43 20.62 13.69
N LYS A 187 27.55 19.43 14.30
CA LYS A 187 26.93 19.09 15.60
C LYS A 187 25.42 19.37 15.61
N ASN A 188 24.74 18.83 14.61
CA ASN A 188 23.31 19.03 14.34
C ASN A 188 22.40 17.96 14.95
N ASN A 189 22.97 16.98 15.66
CA ASN A 189 22.21 15.97 16.37
C ASN A 189 22.03 16.41 17.84
N PRO A 190 20.85 16.88 18.27
CA PRO A 190 20.56 17.16 19.66
C PRO A 190 20.55 15.85 20.46
N VAL A 191 21.24 15.85 21.60
CA VAL A 191 21.30 14.75 22.56
C VAL A 191 20.83 15.27 23.91
#